data_AF-A0AAV5Q2J9-F1
#
_entry.id   AF-A0AAV5Q2J9-F1
#
_cell.length_a   1.000
_cell.length_b   1.000
_cell.length_c   1.000
_cell.angle_alpha   90.00
_cell.angle_beta   90.00
_cell.angle_gamma   90.00
#
_symmetry.space_group_name_H-M   'P 1'
#
loop_
_entity.id
_entity.type
_entity.pdbx_description
1 polymer ?
#
loop_
_entity_poly.entity_id
_entity_poly.type
_entity_poly.pdbx_seq_one_letter_code
_entity_poly.pdbx_strand_id
1 'polypeptide(L)'
;MPTVQLPQFEKSCENAAVFYPQLESSLTALFVAHEQLHHTNEHTLQLYIQTNAKPPNTLANHYNGKPRGITLPTPIHTTSQMSVLLVVRDTHYKRLQLQLSEYTGLIKFKKLEIWSFSWLKKHLNVKELYQRDQIIIDRQLDHKMNLMLKGTKFNGKLLKSPKRIELVNESNKSFVPIEIILSQAKFWCESTIYRLLKRHGLNEHGDSMSIEIGNGSMKRKQIVANINVVLHHLITVEKIDHGLGIKNAWIRTSSGNSWNFIKNGVVLNAHDSPAGS
;
A
#
# COMPACT_ATOMS: atom_id res chain seq x y z
N MET A 1 43.06 -5.84 -13.33
CA MET A 1 41.65 -5.46 -13.14
C MET A 1 41.61 -4.30 -12.15
N PRO A 2 40.93 -3.18 -12.42
CA PRO A 2 40.78 -2.13 -11.41
C PRO A 2 39.84 -2.63 -10.31
N THR A 3 40.31 -2.57 -9.08
CA THR A 3 39.58 -2.94 -7.86
C THR A 3 38.39 -2.01 -7.70
N VAL A 4 37.17 -2.53 -7.88
CA VAL A 4 35.96 -1.79 -7.52
C VAL A 4 35.98 -1.59 -6.01
N GLN A 5 36.23 -0.36 -5.59
CA GLN A 5 36.09 0.03 -4.20
C GLN A 5 34.62 -0.17 -3.77
N LEU A 6 34.41 -0.98 -2.72
CA LEU A 6 33.12 -1.24 -2.04
C LEU A 6 32.81 -0.36 -0.79
N PRO A 7 33.34 0.87 -0.57
CA PRO A 7 33.25 1.54 0.72
C PRO A 7 31.90 2.21 1.04
N GLN A 8 30.90 2.15 0.16
CA GLN A 8 29.58 2.77 0.41
C GLN A 8 28.49 1.79 0.84
N PHE A 9 28.63 0.49 0.56
CA PHE A 9 27.59 -0.49 0.94
C PHE A 9 27.70 -0.88 2.42
N GLU A 10 28.92 -1.11 2.93
CA GLU A 10 29.14 -1.48 4.34
C GLU A 10 28.72 -0.38 5.31
N LYS A 11 28.96 0.91 4.98
CA LYS A 11 28.48 2.05 5.78
C LYS A 11 26.96 2.13 5.86
N SER A 12 26.23 1.73 4.82
CA SER A 12 24.75 1.70 4.84
C SER A 12 24.21 0.58 5.75
N CYS A 13 24.91 -0.55 5.83
CA CYS A 13 24.56 -1.67 6.71
C CYS A 13 24.83 -1.37 8.20
N GLU A 14 25.96 -0.73 8.52
CA GLU A 14 26.29 -0.29 9.88
C GLU A 14 25.31 0.78 10.38
N ASN A 15 24.92 1.72 9.52
CA ASN A 15 23.90 2.72 9.84
C ASN A 15 22.52 2.10 10.05
N ALA A 16 22.15 1.07 9.27
CA ALA A 16 20.89 0.34 9.45
C ALA A 16 20.82 -0.38 10.81
N ALA A 17 21.92 -1.02 11.25
CA ALA A 17 22.00 -1.71 12.53
C ALA A 17 21.83 -0.78 13.74
N VAL A 18 22.21 0.49 13.61
CA VAL A 18 21.99 1.53 14.64
C VAL A 18 20.59 2.17 14.52
N PHE A 19 20.11 2.37 13.29
CA PHE A 19 18.85 3.04 13.00
C PHE A 19 17.61 2.25 13.47
N TYR A 20 17.53 0.94 13.21
CA TYR A 20 16.33 0.15 13.51
C TYR A 20 16.02 -0.04 15.01
N PRO A 21 17.01 -0.29 15.90
CA PRO A 21 16.75 -0.37 17.34
C PRO A 21 16.27 0.95 17.96
N GLN A 22 16.84 2.08 17.54
CA GLN A 22 16.43 3.42 17.98
C GLN A 22 15.01 3.74 17.52
N LEU A 23 14.69 3.38 16.28
CA LEU A 23 13.35 3.55 15.70
C LEU A 23 12.29 2.75 16.47
N GLU A 24 12.55 1.48 16.80
CA GLU A 24 11.62 0.65 17.56
C GLU A 24 11.35 1.23 18.96
N SER A 25 12.39 1.74 19.63
CA SER A 25 12.29 2.38 20.94
C SER A 25 11.50 3.69 20.88
N SER A 26 11.78 4.54 19.88
CA SER A 26 11.05 5.77 19.61
C SER A 26 9.55 5.53 19.36
N LEU A 27 9.22 4.60 18.47
CA LEU A 27 7.85 4.24 18.15
C LEU A 27 7.11 3.64 19.35
N THR A 28 7.77 2.75 20.09
CA THR A 28 7.16 2.12 21.28
C THR A 28 6.80 3.18 22.31
N ALA A 29 7.71 4.09 22.63
CA ALA A 29 7.45 5.14 23.60
C ALA A 29 6.43 6.18 23.11
N LEU A 30 6.40 6.50 21.80
CA LEU A 30 5.36 7.31 21.18
C LEU A 30 3.96 6.69 21.37
N PHE A 31 3.83 5.38 21.16
CA PHE A 31 2.55 4.69 21.39
C PHE A 31 2.18 4.57 22.88
N VAL A 32 3.16 4.41 23.79
CA VAL A 32 2.92 4.45 25.25
C VAL A 32 2.34 5.80 25.65
N ALA A 33 2.96 6.90 25.22
CA ALA A 33 2.50 8.25 25.52
C ALA A 33 1.10 8.52 24.95
N HIS A 34 0.78 7.92 23.80
CA HIS A 34 -0.51 8.10 23.15
C HIS A 34 -1.66 7.27 23.75
N GLU A 35 -1.41 6.03 24.16
CA GLU A 35 -2.43 5.20 24.84
C GLU A 35 -2.94 5.87 26.13
N GLN A 36 -2.12 6.70 26.75
CA GLN A 36 -2.49 7.48 27.95
C GLN A 36 -3.40 8.68 27.63
N LEU A 37 -3.49 9.11 26.36
CA LEU A 37 -4.16 10.35 25.95
C LEU A 37 -5.48 10.12 25.20
N HIS A 38 -5.69 8.97 24.54
CA HIS A 38 -6.89 8.74 23.71
C HIS A 38 -7.43 7.30 23.76
N HIS A 39 -8.66 7.16 24.24
CA HIS A 39 -9.51 5.97 24.04
C HIS A 39 -10.28 6.10 22.72
N THR A 40 -9.71 5.73 21.59
CA THR A 40 -10.47 5.71 20.32
C THR A 40 -10.03 4.56 19.44
N ASN A 41 -10.79 3.46 19.50
CA ASN A 41 -10.59 2.21 18.78
C ASN A 41 -10.84 2.30 17.25
N GLU A 42 -11.15 3.48 16.70
CA GLU A 42 -11.70 3.60 15.33
C GLU A 42 -10.85 4.45 14.36
N HIS A 43 -9.58 4.69 14.64
CA HIS A 43 -8.72 5.44 13.72
C HIS A 43 -7.82 4.53 12.90
N THR A 44 -7.88 4.68 11.57
CA THR A 44 -6.83 4.20 10.67
C THR A 44 -5.56 4.98 10.94
N LEU A 45 -4.43 4.28 11.04
CA LEU A 45 -3.10 4.85 11.21
C LEU A 45 -2.39 4.89 9.87
N GLN A 46 -1.90 6.07 9.51
CA GLN A 46 -1.16 6.34 8.30
C GLN A 46 0.27 6.75 8.65
N LEU A 47 1.24 6.11 8.00
CA LEU A 47 2.62 6.53 7.98
C LEU A 47 2.82 7.51 6.81
N TYR A 48 3.25 8.71 7.15
CA TYR A 48 3.69 9.73 6.20
C TYR A 48 5.21 9.77 6.17
N ILE A 49 5.77 9.77 4.97
CA ILE A 49 7.20 9.80 4.75
C ILE A 49 7.51 10.93 3.78
N GLN A 50 8.50 11.74 4.11
CA GLN A 50 9.10 12.72 3.23
C GLN A 50 10.55 12.32 2.93
N THR A 51 10.98 12.43 1.67
CA THR A 51 12.37 12.14 1.25
C THR A 51 13.20 13.42 1.08
N ASN A 52 14.55 13.35 1.15
CA ASN A 52 15.42 14.55 0.97
C ASN A 52 15.45 15.04 -0.48
N ALA A 53 15.30 14.13 -1.44
CA ALA A 53 15.26 14.46 -2.86
C ALA A 53 14.05 13.84 -3.54
N LYS A 54 13.72 14.38 -4.73
CA LYS A 54 12.68 13.80 -5.60
C LYS A 54 13.13 12.42 -6.04
N PRO A 55 12.27 11.39 -6.00
CA PRO A 55 12.61 10.12 -6.60
C PRO A 55 13.04 10.35 -8.06
N PRO A 56 14.14 9.73 -8.53
CA PRO A 56 14.64 9.98 -9.87
C PRO A 56 13.54 9.71 -10.90
N ASN A 57 13.58 10.39 -12.05
CA ASN A 57 12.52 10.30 -13.06
C ASN A 57 12.21 8.85 -13.49
N THR A 58 13.17 7.94 -13.42
CA THR A 58 12.98 6.50 -13.61
C THR A 58 12.02 5.89 -12.58
N LEU A 59 12.22 6.20 -11.30
CA LEU A 59 11.31 5.85 -10.20
C LEU A 59 9.97 6.58 -10.38
N ALA A 60 9.95 7.89 -10.61
CA ALA A 60 8.71 8.66 -10.80
C ALA A 60 7.84 8.13 -11.98
N ASN A 61 8.47 7.76 -13.10
CA ASN A 61 7.82 7.12 -14.24
C ASN A 61 7.42 5.65 -13.96
N HIS A 62 8.20 4.91 -13.17
CA HIS A 62 7.81 3.60 -12.64
C HIS A 62 6.60 3.69 -11.69
N TYR A 63 6.46 4.81 -10.99
CA TYR A 63 5.42 5.06 -9.99
C TYR A 63 4.14 5.70 -10.53
N ASN A 64 4.03 5.95 -11.84
CA ASN A 64 2.97 6.65 -12.59
C ASN A 64 1.52 6.52 -12.05
N GLY A 65 1.24 7.07 -10.87
CA GLY A 65 0.00 6.91 -10.11
C GLY A 65 -0.39 5.46 -9.74
N LYS A 66 0.45 4.45 -9.97
CA LYS A 66 0.08 3.03 -9.79
C LYS A 66 0.27 2.61 -8.33
N PRO A 67 -0.73 1.96 -7.71
CA PRO A 67 -0.58 1.43 -6.36
C PRO A 67 0.43 0.28 -6.33
N ARG A 68 1.32 0.28 -5.34
CA ARG A 68 2.22 -0.84 -5.04
C ARG A 68 1.89 -1.44 -3.68
N GLY A 69 1.88 -2.76 -3.61
CA GLY A 69 1.59 -3.50 -2.39
C GLY A 69 2.88 -3.77 -1.60
N ILE A 70 2.81 -3.61 -0.28
CA ILE A 70 3.82 -4.09 0.67
C ILE A 70 3.13 -5.10 1.57
N THR A 71 3.62 -6.34 1.60
CA THR A 71 3.15 -7.36 2.54
C THR A 71 3.51 -6.94 3.95
N LEU A 72 2.50 -6.84 4.82
CA LEU A 72 2.71 -6.53 6.23
C LEU A 72 2.83 -7.82 7.05
N PRO A 73 3.67 -7.85 8.11
CA PRO A 73 3.70 -8.95 9.07
C PRO A 73 2.34 -9.24 9.69
N THR A 74 1.59 -8.19 10.02
CA THR A 74 0.20 -8.29 10.46
C THR A 74 -0.68 -7.49 9.51
N PRO A 75 -1.58 -8.14 8.74
CA PRO A 75 -2.44 -7.45 7.81
C PRO A 75 -3.43 -6.54 8.56
N ILE A 76 -3.70 -5.37 7.98
CA ILE A 76 -4.63 -4.38 8.55
C ILE A 76 -6.08 -4.85 8.34
N HIS A 77 -6.32 -5.49 7.20
CA HIS A 77 -7.58 -6.07 6.79
C HIS A 77 -7.34 -7.51 6.36
N THR A 78 -8.21 -8.44 6.72
CA THR A 78 -8.18 -9.81 6.19
C THR A 78 -9.15 -9.96 5.03
N THR A 79 -8.93 -10.92 4.14
CA THR A 79 -9.88 -11.19 3.03
C THR A 79 -11.29 -11.46 3.54
N SER A 80 -11.42 -12.13 4.70
CA SER A 80 -12.71 -12.44 5.34
C SER A 80 -13.50 -11.21 5.80
N GLN A 81 -12.88 -10.04 5.86
CA GLN A 81 -13.52 -8.77 6.20
C GLN A 81 -13.84 -7.92 4.96
N MET A 82 -13.21 -8.21 3.82
CA MET A 82 -13.28 -7.36 2.62
C MET A 82 -14.28 -7.86 1.58
N SER A 83 -15.07 -6.93 1.05
CA SER A 83 -15.84 -7.07 -0.17
C SER A 83 -14.96 -6.76 -1.39
N VAL A 84 -14.82 -7.73 -2.28
CA VAL A 84 -13.96 -7.67 -3.46
C VAL A 84 -14.81 -7.79 -4.71
N LEU A 85 -14.63 -6.84 -5.63
CA LEU A 85 -15.11 -6.94 -6.99
C LEU A 85 -13.94 -7.27 -7.92
N LEU A 86 -14.00 -8.43 -8.58
CA LEU A 86 -13.05 -8.87 -9.58
C LEU A 86 -13.61 -8.65 -10.99
N VAL A 87 -13.00 -7.76 -11.76
CA VAL A 87 -13.40 -7.45 -13.14
C VAL A 87 -12.49 -8.16 -14.13
N VAL A 88 -13.08 -8.97 -15.00
CA VAL A 88 -12.32 -9.85 -15.91
C VAL A 88 -12.75 -9.64 -17.37
N ARG A 89 -11.89 -10.09 -18.29
CA ARG A 89 -12.25 -10.11 -19.72
C ARG A 89 -13.45 -11.02 -19.94
N ASP A 90 -14.33 -10.66 -20.87
CA ASP A 90 -15.53 -11.43 -21.20
C ASP A 90 -15.21 -12.89 -21.56
N THR A 91 -14.10 -13.13 -22.24
CA THR A 91 -13.59 -14.47 -22.61
C THR A 91 -13.27 -15.36 -21.42
N HIS A 92 -12.96 -14.77 -20.25
CA HIS A 92 -12.54 -15.51 -19.05
C HIS A 92 -13.64 -15.60 -18.00
N TYR A 93 -14.71 -14.81 -18.15
CA TYR A 93 -15.77 -14.69 -17.16
C TYR A 93 -16.43 -16.04 -16.82
N LYS A 94 -16.94 -16.76 -17.83
CA LYS A 94 -17.62 -18.05 -17.62
C LYS A 94 -16.70 -19.10 -17.00
N ARG A 95 -15.46 -19.18 -17.49
CA ARG A 95 -14.44 -20.10 -16.97
C ARG A 95 -14.16 -19.83 -15.49
N LEU A 96 -13.97 -18.56 -15.13
CA LEU A 96 -13.64 -18.18 -13.76
C LEU A 96 -14.82 -18.40 -12.81
N GLN A 97 -16.05 -18.14 -13.26
CA GLN A 97 -17.26 -18.46 -12.49
C GLN A 97 -17.33 -19.95 -12.15
N LEU A 98 -17.11 -20.82 -13.14
CA LEU A 98 -17.13 -22.27 -12.93
C LEU A 98 -16.03 -22.72 -11.95
N GLN A 99 -14.79 -22.28 -12.17
CA GLN A 99 -13.67 -22.62 -11.29
C GLN A 99 -13.88 -22.15 -9.85
N LEU A 100 -14.60 -21.04 -9.64
CA LEU A 100 -14.92 -20.57 -8.29
C LEU A 100 -16.07 -21.30 -7.62
N SER A 101 -17.06 -21.76 -8.38
CA SER A 101 -18.10 -22.63 -7.81
C SER A 101 -17.55 -23.98 -7.33
N GLU A 102 -16.44 -24.42 -7.91
CA GLU A 102 -15.76 -25.67 -7.57
C GLU A 102 -14.64 -25.49 -6.54
N TYR A 103 -14.25 -24.24 -6.24
CA TYR A 103 -13.13 -23.96 -5.35
C TYR A 103 -13.48 -24.23 -3.89
N THR A 104 -12.84 -25.24 -3.31
CA THR A 104 -12.99 -25.64 -1.90
C THR A 104 -11.85 -25.18 -1.00
N GLY A 105 -10.92 -24.37 -1.53
CA GLY A 105 -9.71 -23.97 -0.81
C GLY A 105 -9.95 -22.97 0.34
N LEU A 106 -8.84 -22.61 1.00
CA LEU A 106 -8.87 -21.88 2.27
C LEU A 106 -9.08 -20.36 2.14
N ILE A 107 -8.89 -19.78 0.95
CA ILE A 107 -9.00 -18.33 0.76
C ILE A 107 -10.49 -17.95 0.72
N LYS A 108 -10.96 -17.33 1.81
CA LYS A 108 -12.34 -16.87 1.95
C LYS A 108 -12.39 -15.34 1.97
N PHE A 109 -13.32 -14.79 1.18
CA PHE A 109 -13.63 -13.37 1.15
C PHE A 109 -14.96 -13.11 1.87
N LYS A 110 -15.14 -11.93 2.48
CA LYS A 110 -16.47 -11.54 3.00
C LYS A 110 -17.53 -11.62 1.89
N LYS A 111 -17.16 -11.08 0.73
CA LYS A 111 -17.93 -11.13 -0.51
C LYS A 111 -16.96 -11.07 -1.67
N LEU A 112 -16.96 -12.07 -2.54
CA LEU A 112 -16.24 -12.02 -3.82
C LEU A 112 -17.26 -12.03 -4.94
N GLU A 113 -17.31 -10.95 -5.70
CA GLU A 113 -18.10 -10.88 -6.93
C GLU A 113 -17.19 -10.80 -8.14
N ILE A 114 -17.63 -11.44 -9.22
CA ILE A 114 -16.94 -11.34 -10.50
C ILE A 114 -17.88 -10.74 -11.51
N TRP A 115 -17.42 -9.71 -12.20
CA TRP A 115 -18.10 -9.15 -13.35
C TRP A 115 -17.21 -9.25 -14.59
N SER A 116 -17.84 -9.52 -15.72
CA SER A 116 -17.18 -9.31 -17.01
C SER A 116 -17.07 -7.80 -17.28
N PHE A 117 -16.05 -7.39 -18.02
CA PHE A 117 -15.86 -5.98 -18.35
C PHE A 117 -17.06 -5.40 -19.11
N SER A 118 -17.64 -6.15 -20.05
CA SER A 118 -18.83 -5.68 -20.79
C SER A 118 -20.06 -5.56 -19.89
N TRP A 119 -20.22 -6.46 -18.91
CA TRP A 119 -21.32 -6.37 -17.95
C TRP A 119 -21.16 -5.13 -17.06
N LEU A 120 -19.96 -4.90 -16.52
CA LEU A 120 -19.65 -3.71 -15.71
C LEU A 120 -19.90 -2.43 -16.50
N LYS A 121 -19.50 -2.37 -17.77
CA LYS A 121 -19.72 -1.19 -18.63
C LYS A 121 -21.20 -0.88 -18.83
N LYS A 122 -22.04 -1.91 -18.98
CA LYS A 122 -23.49 -1.75 -19.22
C LYS A 122 -24.25 -1.37 -17.95
N HIS A 123 -23.84 -1.89 -16.79
CA HIS A 123 -24.54 -1.73 -15.52
C HIS A 123 -23.73 -0.91 -14.51
N LEU A 124 -22.90 0.02 -15.00
CA LEU A 124 -21.98 0.78 -14.16
C LEU A 124 -22.75 1.62 -13.14
N ASN A 125 -22.86 1.13 -11.91
CA ASN A 125 -23.34 1.89 -10.78
C ASN A 125 -22.16 2.39 -9.97
N VAL A 126 -21.84 3.68 -10.12
CA VAL A 126 -20.73 4.32 -9.42
C VAL A 126 -20.87 4.15 -7.91
N LYS A 127 -22.07 4.34 -7.35
CA LYS A 127 -22.31 4.20 -5.90
C LYS A 127 -21.91 2.79 -5.40
N GLU A 128 -22.24 1.76 -6.18
CA GLU A 128 -21.90 0.38 -5.83
C GLU A 128 -20.39 0.13 -5.87
N LEU A 129 -19.66 0.71 -6.84
CA LEU A 129 -18.20 0.62 -6.88
C LEU A 129 -17.55 1.25 -5.64
N TYR A 130 -18.09 2.35 -5.12
CA TYR A 130 -17.57 2.98 -3.90
C TYR A 130 -17.86 2.18 -2.62
N GLN A 131 -18.85 1.29 -2.65
CA GLN A 131 -19.17 0.39 -1.54
C GLN A 131 -18.24 -0.83 -1.48
N ARG A 132 -17.47 -1.09 -2.54
CA ARG A 132 -16.48 -2.19 -2.55
C ARG A 132 -15.24 -1.79 -1.77
N ASP A 133 -14.78 -2.68 -0.91
CA ASP A 133 -13.53 -2.47 -0.18
C ASP A 133 -12.33 -2.50 -1.13
N GLN A 134 -12.36 -3.43 -2.08
CA GLN A 134 -11.36 -3.59 -3.13
C GLN A 134 -12.01 -3.81 -4.51
N ILE A 135 -11.43 -3.17 -5.52
CA ILE A 135 -11.71 -3.43 -6.92
C ILE A 135 -10.43 -3.98 -7.54
N ILE A 136 -10.51 -5.20 -8.03
CA ILE A 136 -9.41 -5.93 -8.66
C ILE A 136 -9.77 -6.17 -10.12
N ILE A 137 -8.82 -6.01 -11.03
CA ILE A 137 -9.04 -6.14 -12.47
C ILE A 137 -7.98 -7.03 -13.09
N ASP A 138 -8.35 -7.72 -14.16
CA ASP A 138 -7.38 -8.30 -15.09
C ASP A 138 -6.43 -7.19 -15.58
N ARG A 139 -5.12 -7.42 -15.48
CA ARG A 139 -4.07 -6.50 -15.94
C ARG A 139 -4.30 -6.00 -17.37
N GLN A 140 -4.83 -6.83 -18.26
CA GLN A 140 -5.12 -6.49 -19.66
C GLN A 140 -6.28 -5.48 -19.82
N LEU A 141 -7.07 -5.27 -18.77
CA LEU A 141 -8.17 -4.29 -18.74
C LEU A 141 -7.75 -2.94 -18.16
N ASP A 142 -6.53 -2.79 -17.63
CA ASP A 142 -6.10 -1.59 -16.90
C ASP A 142 -6.37 -0.29 -17.67
N HIS A 143 -5.92 -0.22 -18.92
CA HIS A 143 -6.14 0.98 -19.74
C HIS A 143 -7.64 1.25 -19.98
N LYS A 144 -8.42 0.21 -20.28
CA LYS A 144 -9.87 0.34 -20.53
C LYS A 144 -10.64 0.77 -19.28
N MET A 145 -10.28 0.21 -18.13
CA MET A 145 -10.86 0.57 -16.84
C MET A 145 -10.53 2.01 -16.46
N ASN A 146 -9.28 2.44 -16.66
CA ASN A 146 -8.87 3.82 -16.39
C ASN A 146 -9.60 4.83 -17.28
N LEU A 147 -9.84 4.51 -18.55
CA LEU A 147 -10.65 5.35 -19.43
C LEU A 147 -12.11 5.44 -18.97
N MET A 148 -12.70 4.31 -18.57
CA MET A 148 -14.09 4.24 -18.10
C MET A 148 -14.30 4.98 -16.77
N LEU A 149 -13.31 4.97 -15.88
CA LEU A 149 -13.38 5.60 -14.57
C LEU A 149 -12.87 7.05 -14.55
N LYS A 150 -12.35 7.56 -15.68
CA LYS A 150 -11.76 8.90 -15.75
C LYS A 150 -12.83 9.96 -15.46
N GLY A 151 -12.63 10.73 -14.40
CA GLY A 151 -13.57 11.78 -13.98
C GLY A 151 -14.72 11.31 -13.10
N THR A 152 -14.83 10.00 -12.83
CA THR A 152 -15.89 9.44 -11.99
C THR A 152 -15.65 9.77 -10.51
N LYS A 153 -16.45 10.69 -9.97
CA LYS A 153 -16.45 11.09 -8.55
C LYS A 153 -17.76 10.69 -7.89
N PHE A 154 -17.71 10.32 -6.61
CA PHE A 154 -18.89 10.11 -5.78
C PHE A 154 -18.68 10.85 -4.45
N ASN A 155 -19.61 11.73 -4.10
CA ASN A 155 -19.52 12.63 -2.92
C ASN A 155 -18.16 13.36 -2.83
N GLY A 156 -17.65 13.85 -3.96
CA GLY A 156 -16.37 14.57 -4.03
C GLY A 156 -15.11 13.70 -3.83
N LYS A 157 -15.24 12.45 -3.41
CA LYS A 157 -14.14 11.49 -3.31
C LYS A 157 -13.86 10.85 -4.67
N LEU A 158 -12.60 10.55 -4.93
CA LEU A 158 -12.19 9.75 -6.09
C LEU A 158 -12.31 8.26 -5.75
N LEU A 159 -12.66 7.45 -6.75
CA LEU A 159 -12.76 6.00 -6.59
C LEU A 159 -11.36 5.44 -6.30
N LYS A 160 -11.28 4.43 -5.42
CA LYS A 160 -10.01 3.73 -5.17
C LYS A 160 -9.48 3.19 -6.50
N SER A 161 -8.20 3.45 -6.79
CA SER A 161 -7.56 2.94 -8.00
C SER A 161 -7.62 1.40 -8.02
N PRO A 162 -8.14 0.79 -9.08
CA PRO A 162 -8.22 -0.67 -9.17
C PRO A 162 -6.85 -1.34 -9.05
N LYS A 163 -6.83 -2.52 -8.43
CA LYS A 163 -5.64 -3.37 -8.31
C LYS A 163 -5.59 -4.37 -9.45
N ARG A 164 -4.41 -4.81 -9.82
CA ARG A 164 -4.21 -5.60 -11.05
C ARG A 164 -3.80 -7.01 -10.67
N ILE A 165 -4.39 -7.99 -11.34
CA ILE A 165 -3.96 -9.38 -11.26
C ILE A 165 -3.78 -9.96 -12.64
N GLU A 166 -2.97 -11.00 -12.73
CA GLU A 166 -2.72 -11.74 -13.94
C GLU A 166 -3.64 -12.96 -13.99
N LEU A 167 -4.46 -13.03 -15.04
CA LEU A 167 -5.31 -14.19 -15.34
C LEU A 167 -4.69 -15.10 -16.41
N VAL A 168 -3.68 -14.62 -17.12
CA VAL A 168 -2.99 -15.36 -18.18
C VAL A 168 -1.49 -15.14 -18.00
N ASN A 169 -0.73 -16.22 -17.98
CA ASN A 169 0.71 -16.16 -17.95
C ASN A 169 1.23 -15.66 -19.31
N GLU A 170 2.02 -14.58 -19.29
CA GLU A 170 2.45 -13.91 -20.52
C GLU A 170 3.41 -14.77 -21.36
N SER A 171 4.18 -15.68 -20.75
CA SER A 171 5.21 -16.48 -21.44
C SER A 171 4.63 -17.60 -22.29
N ASN A 172 3.62 -18.31 -21.78
CA ASN A 172 3.02 -19.48 -22.43
C ASN A 172 1.54 -19.28 -22.81
N LYS A 173 1.00 -18.07 -22.57
CA LYS A 173 -0.41 -17.71 -22.82
C LYS A 173 -1.43 -18.63 -22.12
N SER A 174 -1.01 -19.39 -21.11
CA SER A 174 -1.90 -20.27 -20.36
C SER A 174 -2.70 -19.49 -19.33
N PHE A 175 -3.93 -19.95 -19.06
CA PHE A 175 -4.75 -19.37 -18.02
C PHE A 175 -4.21 -19.75 -16.64
N VAL A 176 -4.13 -18.78 -15.73
CA VAL A 176 -3.58 -18.96 -14.40
C VAL A 176 -4.54 -19.79 -13.53
N PRO A 177 -4.05 -20.76 -12.73
CA PRO A 177 -4.86 -21.51 -11.77
C PRO A 177 -5.66 -20.61 -10.81
N ILE A 178 -6.84 -21.05 -10.41
CA ILE A 178 -7.74 -20.25 -9.56
C ILE A 178 -7.11 -19.94 -8.20
N GLU A 179 -6.36 -20.88 -7.64
CA GLU A 179 -5.61 -20.73 -6.38
C GLU A 179 -4.66 -19.53 -6.46
N ILE A 180 -3.98 -19.38 -7.60
CA ILE A 180 -3.02 -18.30 -7.83
C ILE A 180 -3.75 -16.96 -8.06
N ILE A 181 -4.87 -16.97 -8.78
CA ILE A 181 -5.74 -15.79 -8.95
C ILE A 181 -6.23 -15.30 -7.58
N LEU A 182 -6.73 -16.20 -6.75
CA LEU A 182 -7.21 -15.89 -5.41
C LEU A 182 -6.08 -15.48 -4.46
N SER A 183 -4.89 -16.07 -4.58
CA SER A 183 -3.70 -15.66 -3.84
C SER A 183 -3.27 -14.23 -4.19
N GLN A 184 -3.29 -13.86 -5.47
CA GLN A 184 -3.05 -12.47 -5.89
C GLN A 184 -4.12 -11.51 -5.35
N ALA A 185 -5.40 -11.93 -5.36
CA ALA A 185 -6.48 -11.12 -4.76
C ALA A 185 -6.32 -10.95 -3.25
N LYS A 186 -5.95 -12.03 -2.55
CA LYS A 186 -5.61 -12.03 -1.12
C LYS A 186 -4.47 -11.07 -0.83
N PHE A 187 -3.39 -11.13 -1.60
CA PHE A 187 -2.27 -10.21 -1.48
C PHE A 187 -2.72 -8.75 -1.53
N TRP A 188 -3.58 -8.37 -2.47
CA TRP A 188 -4.07 -6.99 -2.56
C TRP A 188 -5.01 -6.56 -1.42
N CYS A 189 -5.70 -7.51 -0.79
CA CYS A 189 -6.55 -7.23 0.37
C CYS A 189 -5.73 -7.05 1.65
N GLU A 190 -4.70 -7.89 1.83
CA GLU A 190 -3.92 -7.99 3.06
C GLU A 190 -2.66 -7.11 3.07
N SER A 191 -2.21 -6.65 1.91
CA SER A 191 -1.07 -5.74 1.78
C SER A 191 -1.49 -4.29 2.04
N THR A 192 -0.57 -3.52 2.62
CA THR A 192 -0.69 -2.06 2.56
C THR A 192 -0.26 -1.55 1.20
N ILE A 193 -0.74 -0.36 0.85
CA ILE A 193 -0.52 0.24 -0.45
C ILE A 193 0.06 1.62 -0.26
N TYR A 194 1.09 1.93 -1.04
CA TYR A 194 1.64 3.26 -1.12
C TYR A 194 1.54 3.83 -2.53
N ARG A 195 1.58 5.16 -2.59
CA ARG A 195 1.71 5.94 -3.83
C ARG A 195 2.55 7.18 -3.54
N LEU A 196 3.32 7.64 -4.52
CA LEU A 196 3.89 8.98 -4.48
C LEU A 196 2.74 10.00 -4.60
N LEU A 197 2.72 10.99 -3.70
CA LEU A 197 1.77 12.10 -3.75
C LEU A 197 2.25 13.11 -4.79
N LYS A 198 1.34 13.68 -5.61
CA LYS A 198 1.67 14.79 -6.50
C LYS A 198 1.65 16.09 -5.71
N ARG A 199 2.53 17.04 -6.02
CA ARG A 199 2.44 18.38 -5.42
C ARG A 199 1.23 19.12 -6.00
N HIS A 200 0.45 19.77 -5.14
CA HIS A 200 -0.62 20.66 -5.59
C HIS A 200 -0.02 21.80 -6.44
N GLY A 201 -0.55 22.00 -7.65
CA GLY A 201 -0.14 23.08 -8.56
C GLY A 201 1.07 22.78 -9.46
N LEU A 202 1.69 21.61 -9.36
CA LEU A 202 2.83 21.22 -10.20
C LEU A 202 2.56 19.87 -10.89
N ASN A 203 2.97 19.72 -12.15
CA ASN A 203 2.91 18.45 -12.88
C ASN A 203 3.96 17.42 -12.40
N GLU A 204 4.59 17.66 -11.25
CA GLU A 204 5.69 16.87 -10.71
C GLU A 204 5.21 15.98 -9.55
N HIS A 205 5.80 14.78 -9.46
CA HIS A 205 5.64 13.94 -8.27
C HIS A 205 6.32 14.60 -7.07
N GLY A 206 5.63 14.61 -5.95
CA GLY A 206 6.12 15.16 -4.69
C GLY A 206 7.13 14.23 -4.01
N ASP A 207 7.79 14.79 -3.02
CA ASP A 207 8.76 14.18 -2.12
C ASP A 207 8.09 13.46 -0.93
N SER A 208 6.80 13.12 -1.05
CA SER A 208 6.02 12.59 0.07
C SER A 208 5.12 11.40 -0.29
N MET A 209 4.94 10.53 0.69
CA MET A 209 4.18 9.27 0.60
C MET A 209 3.27 9.14 1.81
N SER A 210 2.12 8.51 1.63
CA SER A 210 1.21 8.11 2.71
C SER A 210 0.90 6.63 2.56
N ILE A 211 1.01 5.89 3.67
CA ILE A 211 0.93 4.42 3.71
C ILE A 211 0.09 4.01 4.92
N GLU A 212 -0.90 3.13 4.75
CA GLU A 212 -1.65 2.60 5.89
C GLU A 212 -0.77 1.61 6.66
N ILE A 213 -0.68 1.70 7.98
CA ILE A 213 0.20 0.83 8.79
C ILE A 213 -0.56 0.05 9.87
N GLY A 214 -1.79 0.46 10.16
CA GLY A 214 -2.64 -0.23 11.12
C GLY A 214 -3.93 0.53 11.40
N ASN A 215 -4.63 0.07 12.42
CA ASN A 215 -5.82 0.71 12.97
C ASN A 215 -5.80 0.61 14.50
N GLY A 216 -6.73 1.30 15.17
CA GLY A 216 -6.82 1.35 16.64
C GLY A 216 -7.04 -0.01 17.33
N SER A 217 -7.45 -1.06 16.61
CA SER A 217 -7.62 -2.41 17.19
C SER A 217 -6.34 -3.25 17.23
N MET A 218 -5.29 -2.84 16.51
CA MET A 218 -4.03 -3.58 16.43
C MET A 218 -3.17 -3.36 17.67
N LYS A 219 -2.47 -4.40 18.12
CA LYS A 219 -1.51 -4.28 19.21
C LYS A 219 -0.33 -3.40 18.76
N ARG A 220 0.20 -2.57 19.65
CA ARG A 220 1.38 -1.72 19.40
C ARG A 220 2.53 -2.43 18.70
N LYS A 221 2.93 -3.61 19.21
CA LYS A 221 4.01 -4.42 18.61
C LYS A 221 3.75 -4.78 17.14
N GLN A 222 2.49 -4.98 16.75
CA GLN A 222 2.11 -5.27 15.36
C GLN A 222 2.27 -4.02 14.48
N ILE A 223 1.84 -2.85 14.98
CA ILE A 223 1.96 -1.59 14.25
C ILE A 223 3.43 -1.22 14.07
N VAL A 224 4.25 -1.35 15.11
CA VAL A 224 5.70 -1.12 15.03
C VAL A 224 6.37 -2.07 14.04
N ALA A 225 6.05 -3.37 14.07
CA ALA A 225 6.56 -4.33 13.10
C ALA A 225 6.14 -3.98 11.65
N ASN A 226 4.90 -3.51 11.45
CA ASN A 226 4.43 -3.05 10.15
C ASN A 226 5.21 -1.83 9.67
N ILE A 227 5.46 -0.83 10.53
CA ILE A 227 6.27 0.35 10.19
C ILE A 227 7.69 -0.07 9.78
N ASN A 228 8.32 -0.96 10.55
CA ASN A 228 9.67 -1.44 10.26
C ASN A 228 9.76 -2.12 8.90
N VAL A 229 8.80 -2.99 8.55
CA VAL A 229 8.77 -3.64 7.23
C VAL A 229 8.54 -2.63 6.11
N VAL A 230 7.67 -1.65 6.30
CA VAL A 230 7.44 -0.59 5.30
C VAL A 230 8.71 0.21 5.08
N LEU A 231 9.35 0.70 6.14
CA LEU A 231 10.58 1.48 6.03
C LEU A 231 11.72 0.66 5.41
N HIS A 232 11.88 -0.59 5.84
CA HIS A 232 12.86 -1.50 5.26
C HIS A 232 12.61 -1.74 3.77
N HIS A 233 11.37 -2.00 3.36
CA HIS A 233 11.00 -2.17 1.94
C HIS A 233 11.35 -0.92 1.13
N LEU A 234 11.01 0.26 1.64
CA LEU A 234 11.29 1.54 0.97
C LEU A 234 12.79 1.81 0.84
N ILE A 235 13.58 1.49 1.86
CA ILE A 235 15.04 1.67 1.87
C ILE A 235 15.72 0.68 0.92
N THR A 236 15.38 -0.61 1.03
CA THR A 236 16.14 -1.70 0.39
C THR A 236 15.62 -2.07 -1.01
N VAL A 237 14.30 -2.23 -1.16
CA VAL A 237 13.68 -2.68 -2.43
C VAL A 237 13.51 -1.50 -3.36
N GLU A 238 12.98 -0.40 -2.83
CA GLU A 238 12.73 0.82 -3.61
C GLU A 238 13.95 1.75 -3.67
N LYS A 239 15.03 1.39 -2.95
CA LYS A 239 16.34 2.06 -3.02
C LYS A 239 16.30 3.55 -2.66
N ILE A 240 15.39 3.95 -1.77
CA ILE A 240 15.26 5.35 -1.34
C ILE A 240 16.52 5.86 -0.63
N ASP A 241 17.33 4.97 -0.04
CA ASP A 241 18.55 5.37 0.68
C ASP A 241 19.76 5.68 -0.22
N HIS A 242 19.67 5.43 -1.54
CA HIS A 242 20.74 5.76 -2.49
C HIS A 242 20.70 7.24 -2.93
N GLY A 243 20.68 8.16 -1.96
CA GLY A 243 20.76 9.61 -2.17
C GLY A 243 19.43 10.37 -2.04
N LEU A 244 18.29 9.69 -1.86
CA LEU A 244 17.03 10.37 -1.53
C LEU A 244 16.86 10.50 -0.03
N GLY A 245 17.14 9.45 0.76
CA GLY A 245 17.03 9.42 2.23
C GLY A 245 15.63 9.74 2.77
N ILE A 246 15.27 9.20 3.92
CA ILE A 246 14.07 9.66 4.63
C ILE A 246 14.42 10.96 5.33
N LYS A 247 13.79 12.07 4.91
CA LYS A 247 13.92 13.37 5.56
C LYS A 247 13.09 13.42 6.83
N ASN A 248 11.80 13.13 6.73
CA ASN A 248 10.87 13.19 7.85
C ASN A 248 9.93 11.99 7.79
N ALA A 249 9.50 11.49 8.95
CA ALA A 249 8.45 10.50 9.05
C ALA A 249 7.57 10.75 10.27
N TRP A 250 6.26 10.64 10.06
CA TRP A 250 5.27 10.80 11.12
C TRP A 250 4.10 9.85 10.96
N ILE A 251 3.49 9.49 12.08
CA ILE A 251 2.24 8.74 12.12
C ILE A 251 1.10 9.75 12.20
N ARG A 252 0.04 9.54 11.43
CA ARG A 252 -1.17 10.35 11.44
C ARG A 252 -2.41 9.48 11.60
N THR A 253 -3.37 9.93 12.39
CA THR A 253 -4.70 9.30 12.48
C THR A 253 -5.66 9.88 11.44
N SER A 254 -6.76 9.17 11.19
CA SER A 254 -7.89 9.73 10.42
C SER A 254 -8.53 10.97 11.05
N SER A 255 -8.37 11.18 12.37
CA SER A 255 -8.85 12.37 13.09
C SER A 255 -7.95 13.60 12.94
N GLY A 256 -6.77 13.47 12.34
CA GLY A 256 -5.88 14.59 12.03
C GLY A 256 -4.62 14.67 12.89
N ASN A 257 -4.61 14.04 14.07
CA ASN A 257 -3.47 14.01 14.98
C ASN A 257 -2.22 13.46 14.30
N SER A 258 -1.05 14.06 14.57
CA SER A 258 0.20 13.65 13.97
C SER A 258 1.37 13.60 14.96
N TRP A 259 2.23 12.59 14.80
CA TRP A 259 3.40 12.38 15.66
C TRP A 259 4.64 12.08 14.83
N ASN A 260 5.60 13.00 14.88
CA ASN A 260 6.90 12.82 14.22
C ASN A 260 7.76 11.84 15.00
N PHE A 261 8.48 10.98 14.29
CA PHE A 261 9.50 10.11 14.88
C PHE A 261 10.81 10.10 14.08
N ILE A 262 10.83 10.71 12.89
CA ILE A 262 12.05 11.06 12.16
C ILE A 262 11.96 12.53 11.75
N LYS A 263 13.01 13.31 12.02
CA LYS A 263 13.13 14.72 11.59
C LYS A 263 14.51 15.00 11.01
N ASN A 264 14.56 15.51 9.79
CA ASN A 264 15.79 15.74 9.01
C ASN A 264 16.76 14.54 9.00
N GLY A 265 16.24 13.33 8.83
CA GLY A 265 17.01 12.08 8.79
C GLY A 265 17.42 11.53 10.16
N VAL A 266 17.07 12.20 11.26
CA VAL A 266 17.38 11.78 12.62
C VAL A 266 16.15 11.17 13.28
N VAL A 267 16.30 9.98 13.88
CA VAL A 267 15.25 9.36 14.71
C VAL A 267 15.09 10.17 16.00
N LEU A 268 13.87 10.60 16.29
CA LEU A 268 13.58 11.37 17.50
C LEU A 268 13.51 10.45 18.71
N ASN A 269 14.01 10.91 19.86
CA ASN A 269 13.61 10.29 21.12
C ASN A 269 12.14 10.60 21.36
N ALA A 270 11.41 9.71 22.04
CA ALA A 270 9.97 9.90 22.24
C ALA A 270 9.61 11.16 23.05
N HIS A 271 10.53 11.66 23.89
CA HIS A 271 10.37 12.94 24.59
C HIS A 271 10.45 14.15 23.64
N ASP A 272 11.12 14.00 22.50
CA ASP A 272 11.33 15.04 21.47
C ASP A 272 10.28 14.99 20.36
N SER A 273 9.27 14.12 20.50
CA SER A 273 8.16 13.91 19.58
C SER A 273 6.85 14.52 20.11
N PRO A 274 6.73 15.86 20.27
CA PRO A 274 5.48 16.46 20.73
C PRO A 274 4.37 16.12 19.75
N ALA A 275 3.19 15.77 20.27
CA ALA A 275 1.98 15.64 19.46
C ALA A 275 1.71 16.98 18.77
N GLY A 276 1.90 17.00 17.45
CA GLY A 276 1.54 18.15 16.63
C GLY A 276 0.05 18.12 16.37
N SER A 277 -0.62 19.24 16.65
CA SER A 277 -1.98 19.51 16.17
C SER A 277 -1.97 19.81 14.67
#